data_AF-A0A3D2U826-F1
#
_entry.id   AF-A0A3D2U826-F1
#
_cell.length_a   1.000
_cell.length_b   1.000
_cell.length_c   1.000
_cell.angle_alpha   90.00
_cell.angle_beta   90.00
_cell.angle_gamma   90.00
#
_symmetry.space_group_name_H-M   'P 1'
#
loop_
_entity.id
_entity.type
_entity.pdbx_description
1 polymer ?
#
loop_
_entity_poly.entity_id
_entity_poly.type
_entity_poly.pdbx_seq_one_letter_code
_entity_poly.pdbx_strand_id
1 'polypeptide(L)'
;MRRADCHRVAVLCEYGSLNGGEHSLLALVPAIRERGWDPLVLAPPDGELATALADRQIEHHAFSINDDRDSAVERLAALVETTGPRLLHANSLAMCRLSGRLARETGCPTTGHLRDILNLSATAVADINTNRVLLAVSHATRDHHVAAGLDPDRTRVVYNGIDTRVFQAAQRKPGWLRHELNITRDSCLVATIGQIGLRKALDVLAEAATLVNHEIDYVIVGRRYSQKPESIAFEKSVFERFSQAAPTGQVHPLGYRDDVPALLAEVDVLVHPARQEPLGRVLLEAAASGLAILATDVGGTGEILADGRSAILVPGNDPTALAAGLDTLIDDAPLRARLGTAALADVRSRFPIAAAAEQLVGAWRDALAESA
;
A
#
# COMPACT_ATOMS: atom_id res chain seq x y z
N MET A 1 5.76 -14.07 -35.09
CA MET A 1 6.97 -14.20 -34.25
C MET A 1 6.56 -14.94 -32.98
N ARG A 2 7.10 -16.13 -32.73
CA ARG A 2 6.87 -16.85 -31.46
C ARG A 2 7.49 -15.99 -30.36
N ARG A 3 6.72 -15.60 -29.33
CA ARG A 3 7.25 -14.90 -28.15
C ARG A 3 8.37 -15.77 -27.59
N ALA A 4 9.59 -15.25 -27.51
CA ALA A 4 10.70 -15.89 -26.82
C ALA A 4 10.26 -16.27 -25.41
N ASP A 5 10.75 -17.41 -24.90
CA ASP A 5 10.40 -18.10 -23.65
C ASP A 5 9.87 -17.20 -22.53
N CYS A 6 8.58 -16.91 -22.57
CA CYS A 6 7.94 -16.05 -21.60
C CYS A 6 7.52 -16.88 -20.39
N HIS A 7 8.04 -16.56 -19.20
CA HIS A 7 7.68 -17.27 -17.98
C HIS A 7 6.32 -16.78 -17.48
N ARG A 8 5.31 -17.65 -17.58
CA ARG A 8 3.97 -17.37 -17.10
C ARG A 8 3.93 -17.51 -15.57
N VAL A 9 3.37 -16.52 -14.88
CA VAL A 9 3.20 -16.52 -13.42
C VAL A 9 1.77 -16.20 -13.07
N ALA A 10 1.17 -16.99 -12.18
CA ALA A 10 -0.15 -16.67 -11.62
C ALA A 10 0.04 -15.82 -10.38
N VAL A 11 -0.57 -14.65 -10.32
CA VAL A 11 -0.58 -13.80 -9.13
C VAL A 11 -1.94 -13.92 -8.46
N LEU A 12 -1.95 -14.34 -7.20
CA LEU A 12 -3.15 -14.58 -6.43
C LEU A 12 -3.46 -13.37 -5.54
N CYS A 13 -4.63 -12.75 -5.76
CA CYS A 13 -5.12 -11.60 -5.00
C CYS A 13 -6.39 -11.95 -4.23
N GLU A 14 -6.53 -11.36 -3.04
CA GLU A 14 -7.61 -11.66 -2.11
C GLU A 14 -8.89 -10.85 -2.40
N TYR A 15 -8.71 -9.58 -2.79
CA TYR A 15 -9.80 -8.61 -2.87
C TYR A 15 -9.96 -8.11 -4.31
N GLY A 16 -11.21 -7.79 -4.67
CA GLY A 16 -11.53 -7.09 -5.92
C GLY A 16 -11.32 -5.57 -5.84
N SER A 17 -10.97 -5.02 -4.67
CA SER A 17 -10.66 -3.59 -4.52
C SER A 17 -9.20 -3.28 -4.82
N LEU A 18 -8.92 -2.02 -5.20
CA LEU A 18 -7.54 -1.55 -5.42
C LEU A 18 -6.94 -1.01 -4.12
N ASN A 19 -6.31 -1.89 -3.34
CA ASN A 19 -5.55 -1.49 -2.17
C ASN A 19 -4.07 -1.31 -2.50
N GLY A 20 -3.24 -0.99 -1.50
CA GLY A 20 -1.82 -0.76 -1.70
C GLY A 20 -1.06 -1.95 -2.31
N GLY A 21 -1.48 -3.19 -2.02
CA GLY A 21 -0.89 -4.40 -2.59
C GLY A 21 -1.18 -4.57 -4.08
N GLU A 22 -2.43 -4.37 -4.48
CA GLU A 22 -2.87 -4.42 -5.87
C GLU A 22 -2.26 -3.28 -6.69
N HIS A 23 -2.26 -2.04 -6.17
CA HIS A 23 -1.58 -0.91 -6.82
C HIS A 23 -0.08 -1.18 -7.01
N SER A 24 0.58 -1.79 -6.03
CA SER A 24 2.00 -2.14 -6.13
C SER A 24 2.25 -3.22 -7.17
N LEU A 25 1.40 -4.25 -7.24
CA LEU A 25 1.45 -5.25 -8.30
C LEU A 25 1.30 -4.62 -9.69
N LEU A 26 0.23 -3.85 -9.90
CA LEU A 26 -0.07 -3.24 -11.20
C LEU A 26 1.04 -2.28 -11.66
N ALA A 27 1.66 -1.54 -10.74
CA ALA A 27 2.78 -0.67 -11.04
C ALA A 27 4.03 -1.41 -11.53
N LEU A 28 4.23 -2.67 -11.11
CA LEU A 28 5.38 -3.48 -11.49
C LEU A 28 5.19 -4.21 -12.84
N VAL A 29 3.96 -4.41 -13.30
CA VAL A 29 3.65 -5.23 -14.49
C VAL A 29 4.48 -4.87 -15.73
N PRO A 30 4.65 -3.58 -16.13
CA PRO A 30 5.49 -3.24 -17.28
C PRO A 30 6.94 -3.71 -17.11
N ALA A 31 7.54 -3.45 -15.94
CA ALA A 31 8.92 -3.83 -15.65
C ALA A 31 9.11 -5.35 -15.51
N ILE A 32 8.07 -6.07 -15.06
CA ILE A 32 8.04 -7.55 -15.02
C ILE A 32 8.02 -8.12 -16.45
N ARG A 33 7.18 -7.56 -17.33
CA ARG A 33 7.07 -7.99 -18.74
C ARG A 33 8.37 -7.74 -19.52
N GLU A 34 9.04 -6.61 -19.29
CA GLU A 34 10.37 -6.33 -19.84
C GLU A 34 11.43 -7.37 -19.45
N ARG A 35 11.22 -8.07 -18.32
CA ARG A 35 12.11 -9.12 -17.81
C ARG A 35 11.71 -10.53 -18.24
N GLY A 36 10.78 -10.65 -19.18
CA GLY A 36 10.37 -11.93 -19.77
C GLY A 36 9.32 -12.70 -18.99
N TRP A 37 8.61 -12.06 -18.04
CA TRP A 37 7.54 -12.68 -17.27
C TRP A 37 6.17 -12.13 -17.65
N ASP A 38 5.18 -12.99 -17.89
CA ASP A 38 3.80 -12.59 -18.19
C ASP A 38 2.89 -12.96 -17.03
N PRO A 39 2.43 -11.97 -16.24
CA PRO A 39 1.51 -12.24 -15.15
C PRO A 39 0.09 -12.45 -15.66
N LEU A 40 -0.54 -13.52 -15.17
CA LEU A 40 -2.00 -13.64 -15.09
C LEU A 40 -2.43 -13.45 -13.64
N VAL A 41 -3.64 -12.96 -13.41
CA VAL A 41 -4.15 -12.67 -12.06
C VAL A 41 -5.35 -13.54 -11.74
N LEU A 42 -5.29 -14.21 -10.59
CA LEU A 42 -6.38 -14.96 -9.98
C LEU A 42 -6.97 -14.08 -8.88
N ALA A 43 -8.17 -13.54 -9.10
CA ALA A 43 -8.79 -12.54 -8.21
C ALA A 43 -10.32 -12.57 -8.34
N PRO A 44 -11.07 -11.94 -7.41
CA PRO A 44 -12.52 -11.85 -7.52
C PRO A 44 -12.96 -11.35 -8.91
N PRO A 45 -14.08 -11.87 -9.45
CA PRO A 45 -14.50 -11.61 -10.84
C PRO A 45 -14.84 -10.15 -11.11
N ASP A 46 -15.27 -9.42 -10.07
CA ASP A 46 -15.75 -8.05 -10.15
C ASP A 46 -14.95 -7.12 -9.23
N GLY A 47 -15.01 -5.82 -9.51
CA GLY A 47 -14.41 -4.76 -8.69
C GLY A 47 -13.39 -3.91 -9.43
N GLU A 48 -12.83 -2.94 -8.71
CA GLU A 48 -11.83 -1.98 -9.23
C GLU A 48 -10.59 -2.69 -9.79
N LEU A 49 -10.17 -3.80 -9.17
CA LEU A 49 -9.06 -4.60 -9.65
C LEU A 49 -9.38 -5.24 -11.01
N ALA A 50 -10.55 -5.84 -11.18
CA ALA A 50 -10.95 -6.47 -12.44
C ALA A 50 -10.96 -5.45 -13.59
N THR A 51 -11.52 -4.25 -13.36
CA THR A 51 -11.47 -3.13 -14.32
C THR A 51 -10.03 -2.75 -14.66
N ALA A 52 -9.19 -2.57 -13.65
CA ALA A 52 -7.79 -2.18 -13.84
C ALA A 52 -6.95 -3.22 -14.58
N LEU A 53 -7.25 -4.51 -14.41
CA LEU A 53 -6.63 -5.61 -15.15
C LEU A 53 -7.07 -5.60 -16.62
N ALA A 54 -8.36 -5.43 -16.88
CA ALA A 54 -8.91 -5.34 -18.23
C ALA A 54 -8.30 -4.16 -19.01
N ASP A 55 -8.25 -2.97 -18.41
CA ASP A 55 -7.67 -1.76 -19.02
C ASP A 55 -6.19 -1.94 -19.40
N ARG A 56 -5.46 -2.78 -18.65
CA ARG A 56 -4.03 -3.07 -18.86
C ARG A 56 -3.78 -4.33 -19.69
N GLN A 57 -4.85 -4.97 -20.19
CA GLN A 57 -4.78 -6.22 -20.94
C GLN A 57 -3.97 -7.28 -20.17
N ILE A 58 -4.26 -7.41 -18.88
CA ILE A 58 -3.71 -8.45 -18.01
C ILE A 58 -4.76 -9.55 -17.93
N GLU A 59 -4.33 -10.78 -18.19
CA GLU A 59 -5.22 -11.93 -18.11
C GLU A 59 -5.75 -12.11 -16.69
N HIS A 60 -7.06 -12.25 -16.55
CA HIS A 60 -7.76 -12.35 -15.28
C HIS A 60 -8.63 -13.61 -15.27
N HIS A 61 -8.49 -14.42 -14.23
CA HIS A 61 -9.36 -15.56 -13.96
C HIS A 61 -10.06 -15.37 -12.61
N ALA A 62 -11.36 -15.64 -12.59
CA ALA A 62 -12.18 -15.48 -11.40
C ALA A 62 -11.74 -16.45 -10.30
N PHE A 63 -11.37 -15.91 -9.15
CA PHE A 63 -11.05 -16.67 -7.96
C PHE A 63 -11.43 -15.89 -6.70
N SER A 64 -12.22 -16.50 -5.83
CA SER A 64 -12.58 -15.94 -4.52
C SER A 64 -12.42 -16.99 -3.44
N ILE A 65 -11.97 -16.57 -2.26
CA ILE A 65 -12.00 -17.39 -1.07
C ILE A 65 -13.40 -17.30 -0.47
N ASN A 66 -14.14 -18.41 -0.52
CA ASN A 66 -15.37 -18.59 0.24
C ASN A 66 -15.03 -19.27 1.59
N ASP A 67 -16.01 -19.40 2.48
CA ASP A 67 -15.79 -19.85 3.87
C ASP A 67 -15.08 -21.21 3.99
N ASP A 68 -15.22 -22.09 2.99
CA ASP A 68 -14.49 -23.35 2.93
C ASP A 68 -13.12 -23.23 2.22
N ARG A 69 -12.05 -23.39 3.01
CA ARG A 69 -10.67 -23.35 2.54
C ARG A 69 -10.27 -24.61 1.77
N ASP A 70 -10.83 -25.77 2.07
CA ASP A 70 -10.47 -27.02 1.40
C ASP A 70 -10.89 -26.95 -0.07
N SER A 71 -12.16 -26.63 -0.30
CA SER A 71 -12.66 -26.40 -1.66
C SER A 71 -11.95 -25.23 -2.36
N ALA A 72 -11.47 -24.21 -1.62
CA ALA A 72 -10.70 -23.12 -2.21
C ALA A 72 -9.34 -23.59 -2.76
N VAL A 73 -8.65 -24.53 -2.09
CA VAL A 73 -7.40 -25.12 -2.58
C VAL A 73 -7.65 -25.98 -3.82
N GLU A 74 -8.70 -26.80 -3.84
CA GLU A 74 -9.06 -27.63 -5.00
C GLU A 74 -9.36 -26.76 -6.25
N ARG A 75 -10.17 -25.70 -6.09
CA ARG A 75 -10.45 -24.77 -7.20
C ARG A 75 -9.19 -24.06 -7.67
N LEU A 76 -8.32 -23.66 -6.74
CA LEU A 76 -7.05 -23.03 -7.07
C LEU A 76 -6.13 -24.00 -7.83
N ALA A 77 -6.06 -25.26 -7.42
CA ALA A 77 -5.30 -26.30 -8.12
C ALA A 77 -5.80 -26.50 -9.56
N ALA A 78 -7.11 -26.59 -9.76
CA ALA A 78 -7.70 -26.70 -11.09
C ALA A 78 -7.40 -25.48 -11.98
N LEU A 79 -7.42 -24.26 -11.41
CA LEU A 79 -7.03 -23.05 -12.13
C LEU A 79 -5.54 -23.05 -12.49
N VAL A 80 -4.67 -23.47 -11.58
CA VAL A 80 -3.23 -23.59 -11.86
C VAL A 80 -2.98 -24.62 -12.96
N GLU A 81 -3.65 -25.77 -12.94
CA GLU A 81 -3.51 -26.78 -13.99
C GLU A 81 -3.99 -26.27 -15.35
N THR A 82 -5.19 -25.65 -15.41
CA THR A 82 -5.78 -25.17 -16.66
C THR A 82 -5.06 -23.95 -17.25
N THR A 83 -4.50 -23.09 -16.40
CA THR A 83 -3.75 -21.90 -16.83
C THR A 83 -2.24 -22.15 -16.99
N GLY A 84 -1.72 -23.29 -16.52
CA GLY A 84 -0.31 -23.69 -16.70
C GLY A 84 0.75 -22.61 -16.36
N PRO A 85 0.68 -21.90 -15.23
CA PRO A 85 1.76 -21.01 -14.80
C PRO A 85 2.95 -21.85 -14.34
N ARG A 86 4.17 -21.31 -14.46
CA ARG A 86 5.37 -21.96 -13.90
C ARG A 86 5.40 -21.88 -12.38
N LEU A 87 4.75 -20.86 -11.82
CA LEU A 87 4.75 -20.54 -10.39
C LEU A 87 3.48 -19.75 -10.02
N LEU A 88 3.02 -19.93 -8.79
CA LEU A 88 1.99 -19.11 -8.16
C LEU A 88 2.62 -18.12 -7.16
N HIS A 89 2.33 -16.83 -7.30
CA HIS A 89 2.76 -15.77 -6.39
C HIS A 89 1.56 -15.25 -5.59
N ALA A 90 1.55 -15.48 -4.28
CA ALA A 90 0.52 -14.94 -3.39
C ALA A 90 0.80 -13.47 -3.04
N ASN A 91 -0.17 -12.58 -3.32
CA ASN A 91 -0.02 -11.14 -3.15
C ASN A 91 -0.52 -10.59 -1.79
N SER A 92 -0.95 -11.45 -0.87
CA SER A 92 -1.34 -11.08 0.50
C SER A 92 -0.97 -12.18 1.49
N LEU A 93 -0.97 -11.87 2.79
CA LEU A 93 -0.71 -12.85 3.84
C LEU A 93 -1.76 -13.98 3.83
N ALA A 94 -3.04 -13.68 3.61
CA ALA A 94 -4.07 -14.70 3.51
C ALA A 94 -3.85 -15.60 2.27
N MET A 95 -3.44 -15.01 1.15
CA MET A 95 -3.09 -15.77 -0.06
C MET A 95 -1.85 -16.63 0.17
N CYS A 96 -0.87 -16.18 0.98
CA CYS A 96 0.32 -16.96 1.30
C CYS A 96 -0.03 -18.26 2.04
N ARG A 97 -1.06 -18.23 2.89
CA ARG A 97 -1.56 -19.44 3.57
C ARG A 97 -2.17 -20.41 2.57
N LEU A 98 -2.98 -19.89 1.63
CA LEU A 98 -3.64 -20.72 0.63
C LEU A 98 -2.63 -21.33 -0.37
N SER A 99 -1.69 -20.52 -0.87
CA SER A 99 -0.64 -20.98 -1.79
C SER A 99 0.32 -21.96 -1.13
N GLY A 100 0.64 -21.77 0.16
CA GLY A 100 1.46 -22.71 0.92
C GLY A 100 0.80 -24.07 1.06
N ARG A 101 -0.51 -24.11 1.32
CA ARG A 101 -1.26 -25.37 1.36
C ARG A 101 -1.34 -26.04 -0.02
N LEU A 102 -1.62 -25.27 -1.08
CA LEU A 102 -1.57 -25.75 -2.46
C LEU A 102 -0.21 -26.39 -2.78
N ALA A 103 0.89 -25.73 -2.39
CA ALA A 103 2.25 -26.23 -2.61
C ALA A 103 2.47 -27.59 -1.93
N ARG A 104 1.96 -27.76 -0.70
CA ARG A 104 2.03 -29.02 0.05
C ARG A 104 1.30 -30.16 -0.65
N GLU A 105 0.14 -29.86 -1.23
CA GLU A 105 -0.76 -30.87 -1.79
C GLU A 105 -0.42 -31.23 -3.25
N THR A 106 0.14 -30.28 -4.01
CA THR A 106 0.36 -30.43 -5.47
C THR A 106 1.82 -30.37 -5.91
N GLY A 107 2.74 -29.93 -5.04
CA GLY A 107 4.12 -29.64 -5.41
C GLY A 107 4.29 -28.38 -6.29
N CYS A 108 3.22 -27.62 -6.53
CA CYS A 108 3.27 -26.37 -7.28
C CYS A 108 4.31 -25.41 -6.66
N PRO A 109 5.26 -24.86 -7.45
CA PRO A 109 6.16 -23.82 -6.97
C PRO A 109 5.37 -22.59 -6.56
N THR A 110 5.52 -22.15 -5.30
CA THR A 110 4.85 -20.95 -4.81
C THR A 110 5.81 -19.97 -4.12
N THR A 111 5.51 -18.68 -4.28
CA THR A 111 6.09 -17.61 -3.47
C THR A 111 4.99 -16.83 -2.77
N GLY A 112 5.31 -16.18 -1.66
CA GLY A 112 4.39 -15.34 -0.92
C GLY A 112 4.90 -13.91 -0.74
N HIS A 113 4.01 -12.92 -0.77
CA HIS A 113 4.31 -11.53 -0.48
C HIS A 113 3.49 -11.07 0.73
N LEU A 114 4.19 -10.86 1.84
CA LEU A 114 3.66 -10.36 3.10
C LEU A 114 3.53 -8.84 3.00
N ARG A 115 2.29 -8.35 2.99
CA ARG A 115 1.95 -6.92 2.84
C ARG A 115 1.31 -6.30 4.08
N ASP A 116 1.07 -7.11 5.09
CA ASP A 116 0.43 -6.76 6.34
C ASP A 116 1.37 -7.01 7.51
N ILE A 117 1.00 -6.57 8.71
CA ILE A 117 1.62 -6.96 9.99
C ILE A 117 0.51 -7.52 10.86
N LEU A 118 0.40 -8.86 10.93
CA LEU A 118 -0.69 -9.54 11.62
C LEU A 118 -0.15 -10.67 12.48
N ASN A 119 -0.87 -10.98 13.56
CA ASN A 119 -0.56 -12.16 14.37
C ASN A 119 -0.93 -13.43 13.61
N LEU A 120 -0.06 -14.45 13.70
CA LEU A 120 -0.24 -15.73 13.04
C LEU A 120 -0.54 -16.83 14.06
N SER A 121 -1.42 -17.76 13.71
CA SER A 121 -1.53 -19.04 14.42
C SER A 121 -0.43 -20.00 13.96
N ALA A 122 -0.13 -21.01 14.78
CA ALA A 122 0.85 -22.05 14.40
C ALA A 122 0.52 -22.73 13.06
N THR A 123 -0.77 -22.99 12.78
CA THR A 123 -1.20 -23.54 11.49
C THR A 123 -0.92 -22.57 10.34
N ALA A 124 -1.17 -21.26 10.53
CA ALA A 124 -0.88 -20.26 9.51
C ALA A 124 0.62 -20.19 9.21
N VAL A 125 1.46 -20.26 10.24
CA VAL A 125 2.93 -20.33 10.10
C VAL A 125 3.34 -21.57 9.30
N ALA A 126 2.82 -22.75 9.64
CA ALA A 126 3.14 -23.99 8.94
C ALA A 126 2.74 -23.96 7.45
N ASP A 127 1.57 -23.38 7.14
CA ASP A 127 1.14 -23.18 5.76
C ASP A 127 2.05 -22.17 5.03
N ILE A 128 2.28 -20.99 5.60
CA ILE A 128 3.09 -19.95 4.95
C ILE A 128 4.53 -20.43 4.71
N ASN A 129 5.14 -21.13 5.67
CA ASN A 129 6.47 -21.73 5.54
C ASN A 129 6.55 -22.84 4.49
N THR A 130 5.45 -23.22 3.82
CA THR A 130 5.53 -24.12 2.67
C THR A 130 5.90 -23.37 1.38
N ASN A 131 5.66 -22.06 1.28
CA ASN A 131 6.05 -21.25 0.12
C ASN A 131 7.57 -21.13 0.00
N ARG A 132 8.15 -21.44 -1.16
CA ARG A 132 9.62 -21.50 -1.41
C ARG A 132 10.34 -20.23 -0.99
N VAL A 133 9.81 -19.09 -1.44
CA VAL A 133 10.33 -17.77 -1.07
C VAL A 133 9.20 -16.90 -0.53
N LEU A 134 9.48 -16.20 0.56
CA LEU A 134 8.61 -15.22 1.19
C LEU A 134 9.25 -13.83 1.06
N LEU A 135 8.45 -12.87 0.60
CA LEU A 135 8.82 -11.48 0.42
C LEU A 135 8.08 -10.64 1.43
N ALA A 136 8.81 -9.84 2.21
CA ALA A 136 8.22 -8.86 3.11
C ALA A 136 8.37 -7.47 2.53
N VAL A 137 7.33 -6.64 2.60
CA VAL A 137 7.38 -5.26 2.09
C VAL A 137 8.34 -4.35 2.87
N SER A 138 8.82 -4.77 4.04
CA SER A 138 9.70 -4.01 4.91
C SER A 138 10.42 -4.92 5.91
N HIS A 139 11.46 -4.41 6.57
CA HIS A 139 12.08 -5.09 7.71
C HIS A 139 11.08 -5.24 8.86
N ALA A 140 10.27 -4.23 9.16
CA ALA A 140 9.22 -4.33 10.17
C ALA A 140 8.25 -5.50 9.90
N THR A 141 7.84 -5.69 8.64
CA THR A 141 7.01 -6.84 8.25
C THR A 141 7.77 -8.15 8.36
N ARG A 142 9.02 -8.22 7.91
CA ARG A 142 9.84 -9.44 8.01
C ARG A 142 10.01 -9.87 9.46
N ASP A 143 10.53 -8.97 10.29
CA ASP A 143 10.96 -9.27 11.64
C ASP A 143 9.77 -9.65 12.53
N HIS A 144 8.61 -9.00 12.35
CA HIS A 144 7.37 -9.37 13.03
C HIS A 144 6.96 -10.82 12.73
N HIS A 145 6.95 -11.24 11.46
CA HIS A 145 6.48 -12.58 11.12
C HIS A 145 7.54 -13.66 11.36
N VAL A 146 8.82 -13.34 11.26
CA VAL A 146 9.91 -14.24 11.68
C VAL A 146 9.83 -14.49 13.18
N ALA A 147 9.60 -13.46 13.99
CA ALA A 147 9.36 -13.62 15.42
C ALA A 147 8.11 -14.46 15.73
N ALA A 148 7.12 -14.45 14.83
CA ALA A 148 5.94 -15.32 14.91
C ALA A 148 6.18 -16.77 14.43
N GLY A 149 7.36 -17.09 13.91
CA GLY A 149 7.76 -18.45 13.50
C GLY A 149 7.91 -18.67 12.00
N LEU A 150 7.83 -17.62 11.16
CA LEU A 150 8.20 -17.75 9.76
C LEU A 150 9.70 -18.02 9.60
N ASP A 151 10.05 -18.82 8.59
CA ASP A 151 11.43 -19.20 8.31
C ASP A 151 12.27 -17.97 7.88
N PRO A 152 13.31 -17.58 8.63
CA PRO A 152 14.14 -16.41 8.32
C PRO A 152 14.97 -16.59 7.05
N ASP A 153 15.33 -17.82 6.67
CA ASP A 153 16.17 -18.11 5.50
C ASP A 153 15.37 -18.01 4.20
N ARG A 154 14.04 -18.20 4.31
CA ARG A 154 13.11 -18.07 3.18
C ARG A 154 12.44 -16.71 3.09
N THR A 155 12.58 -15.88 4.12
CA THR A 155 11.92 -14.57 4.22
C THR A 155 12.91 -13.42 4.02
N ARG A 156 12.79 -12.72 2.89
CA ARG A 156 13.62 -11.55 2.55
C ARG A 156 12.77 -10.30 2.30
N VAL A 157 13.39 -9.13 2.47
CA VAL A 157 12.71 -7.84 2.23
C VAL A 157 12.76 -7.47 0.75
N VAL A 158 11.60 -7.10 0.19
CA VAL A 158 11.44 -6.48 -1.12
C VAL A 158 10.48 -5.32 -0.98
N TYR A 159 11.02 -4.10 -0.99
CA TYR A 159 10.22 -2.89 -0.88
C TYR A 159 9.29 -2.70 -2.08
N ASN A 160 8.16 -2.04 -1.86
CA ASN A 160 7.37 -1.53 -2.97
C ASN A 160 8.18 -0.48 -3.74
N GLY A 161 8.17 -0.58 -5.06
CA GLY A 161 8.80 0.41 -5.93
C GLY A 161 7.85 1.53 -6.33
N ILE A 162 8.42 2.69 -6.68
CA ILE A 162 7.70 3.86 -7.15
C ILE A 162 8.30 4.39 -8.46
N ASP A 163 7.45 4.81 -9.40
CA ASP A 163 7.88 5.56 -10.58
C ASP A 163 7.66 7.05 -10.35
N THR A 164 8.73 7.74 -9.94
CA THR A 164 8.65 9.18 -9.62
C THR A 164 8.22 10.04 -10.80
N ARG A 165 8.41 9.57 -12.05
CA ARG A 165 8.01 10.33 -13.24
C ARG A 165 6.50 10.49 -13.33
N VAL A 166 5.73 9.50 -12.87
CA VAL A 166 4.26 9.55 -12.84
C VAL A 166 3.78 10.70 -11.94
N PHE A 167 4.39 10.85 -10.76
CA PHE A 167 4.01 11.87 -9.77
C PHE A 167 4.46 13.27 -10.21
N GLN A 168 5.59 13.37 -10.91
CA GLN A 168 6.07 14.64 -11.43
C GLN A 168 5.31 15.11 -12.68
N ALA A 169 4.81 14.18 -13.49
CA ALA A 169 4.07 14.51 -14.71
C ALA A 169 2.57 14.77 -14.48
N ALA A 170 2.01 14.35 -13.33
CA ALA A 170 0.57 14.41 -13.06
C ALA A 170 0.02 15.80 -12.72
N GLN A 171 0.73 16.88 -13.07
CA GLN A 171 0.29 18.24 -12.78
C GLN A 171 -0.90 18.63 -13.66
N ARG A 172 -1.93 19.18 -13.03
CA ARG A 172 -3.07 19.83 -13.69
C ARG A 172 -2.87 21.34 -13.64
N LYS A 173 -3.89 22.10 -14.08
CA LYS A 173 -3.91 23.55 -13.89
C LYS A 173 -3.82 23.86 -12.39
N PRO A 174 -2.83 24.65 -11.93
CA PRO A 174 -2.69 24.98 -10.52
C PRO A 174 -3.97 25.55 -9.92
N GLY A 175 -4.33 25.08 -8.72
CA GLY A 175 -5.52 25.51 -8.00
C GLY A 175 -6.81 24.78 -8.41
N TRP A 176 -6.74 23.75 -9.24
CA TRP A 176 -7.93 22.99 -9.65
C TRP A 176 -8.62 22.33 -8.46
N LEU A 177 -7.86 21.83 -7.48
CA LEU A 177 -8.43 21.16 -6.32
C LEU A 177 -9.14 22.18 -5.43
N ARG A 178 -8.54 23.34 -5.20
CA ARG A 178 -9.19 24.45 -4.49
C ARG A 178 -10.50 24.86 -5.16
N HIS A 179 -10.51 24.93 -6.49
CA HIS A 179 -11.72 25.24 -7.24
C HIS A 179 -12.81 24.16 -7.10
N GLU A 180 -12.45 22.87 -7.24
CA GLU A 180 -13.38 21.74 -7.05
C GLU A 180 -14.02 21.75 -5.65
N LEU A 181 -13.23 22.09 -4.64
CA LEU A 181 -13.65 22.10 -3.23
C LEU A 181 -14.25 23.44 -2.78
N ASN A 182 -14.39 24.42 -3.67
CA ASN A 182 -14.85 25.78 -3.36
C ASN A 182 -14.04 26.48 -2.25
N ILE A 183 -12.74 26.20 -2.18
CA ILE A 183 -11.81 26.81 -1.23
C ILE A 183 -11.37 28.16 -1.80
N THR A 184 -11.90 29.24 -1.24
CA THR A 184 -11.59 30.61 -1.65
C THR A 184 -10.52 31.28 -0.81
N ARG A 185 -10.20 30.68 0.34
CA ARG A 185 -9.20 31.17 1.30
C ARG A 185 -7.79 30.63 1.00
N ASP A 186 -6.80 31.35 1.48
CA ASP A 186 -5.39 30.97 1.42
C ASP A 186 -4.99 30.18 2.68
N SER A 187 -5.58 29.00 2.82
CA SER A 187 -5.34 28.04 3.91
C SER A 187 -4.38 26.94 3.48
N CYS A 188 -3.72 26.28 4.43
CA CYS A 188 -2.93 25.08 4.16
C CYS A 188 -3.86 23.90 3.79
N LEU A 189 -3.57 23.22 2.68
CA LEU A 189 -4.23 21.99 2.26
C LEU A 189 -3.49 20.79 2.83
N VAL A 190 -4.12 20.11 3.78
CA VAL A 190 -3.55 18.94 4.46
C VAL A 190 -4.27 17.69 4.00
N ALA A 191 -3.55 16.78 3.34
CA ALA A 191 -4.13 15.55 2.82
C ALA A 191 -3.84 14.34 3.71
N THR A 192 -4.83 13.47 3.82
CA THR A 192 -4.65 12.09 4.30
C THR A 192 -5.26 11.14 3.28
N ILE A 193 -4.47 10.17 2.81
CA ILE A 193 -4.86 9.28 1.72
C ILE A 193 -4.74 7.83 2.18
N GLY A 194 -5.84 7.09 2.12
CA GLY A 194 -5.91 5.67 2.46
C GLY A 194 -7.29 5.24 2.95
N GLN A 195 -7.46 3.94 3.12
CA GLN A 195 -8.69 3.37 3.66
C GLN A 195 -9.06 3.99 5.01
N ILE A 196 -10.35 4.27 5.22
CA ILE A 196 -10.87 4.66 6.53
C ILE A 196 -11.03 3.39 7.39
N GLY A 197 -10.19 3.27 8.42
CA GLY A 197 -10.21 2.15 9.36
C GLY A 197 -9.31 2.37 10.56
N LEU A 198 -9.52 1.58 11.62
CA LEU A 198 -8.88 1.78 12.93
C LEU A 198 -7.35 1.86 12.85
N ARG A 199 -6.74 1.01 12.00
CA ARG A 199 -5.29 0.98 11.80
C ARG A 199 -4.73 2.30 11.26
N LYS A 200 -5.48 3.02 10.43
CA LYS A 200 -5.04 4.26 9.78
C LYS A 200 -5.16 5.49 10.67
N ALA A 201 -5.79 5.34 11.84
CA ALA A 201 -5.84 6.35 12.90
C ALA A 201 -6.33 7.75 12.48
N LEU A 202 -7.30 7.80 11.58
CA LEU A 202 -7.89 9.07 11.17
C LEU A 202 -8.57 9.81 12.35
N ASP A 203 -8.95 9.08 13.40
CA ASP A 203 -9.43 9.63 14.67
C ASP A 203 -8.35 10.42 15.43
N VAL A 204 -7.08 10.01 15.34
CA VAL A 204 -5.96 10.74 15.95
C VAL A 204 -5.75 12.07 15.22
N LEU A 205 -5.88 12.09 13.89
CA LEU A 205 -5.85 13.35 13.15
C LEU A 205 -7.07 14.22 13.45
N ALA A 206 -8.27 13.63 13.59
CA ALA A 206 -9.47 14.37 13.97
C ALA A 206 -9.34 15.01 15.36
N GLU A 207 -8.67 14.34 16.30
CA GLU A 207 -8.36 14.90 17.62
C GLU A 207 -7.27 15.96 17.54
N ALA A 208 -6.19 15.72 16.80
CA ALA A 208 -5.15 16.73 16.56
C ALA A 208 -5.71 18.01 15.93
N ALA A 209 -6.70 17.89 15.03
CA ALA A 209 -7.35 19.05 14.41
C ALA A 209 -8.03 19.99 15.42
N THR A 210 -8.44 19.49 16.60
CA THR A 210 -8.97 20.32 17.70
C THR A 210 -7.91 21.11 18.46
N LEU A 211 -6.63 20.76 18.28
CA LEU A 211 -5.49 21.30 19.02
C LEU A 211 -4.64 22.24 18.15
N VAL A 212 -4.77 22.18 16.84
CA VAL A 212 -4.04 23.02 15.88
C VAL A 212 -4.51 24.47 15.97
N ASN A 213 -3.54 25.39 15.95
CA ASN A 213 -3.78 26.83 16.10
C ASN A 213 -4.06 27.56 14.77
N HIS A 214 -4.12 26.82 13.66
CA HIS A 214 -4.17 27.35 12.30
C HIS A 214 -5.45 26.96 11.57
N GLU A 215 -5.81 27.77 10.57
CA GLU A 215 -6.90 27.43 9.65
C GLU A 215 -6.45 26.40 8.59
N ILE A 216 -7.06 25.20 8.61
CA ILE A 216 -6.69 24.09 7.72
C ILE A 216 -7.87 23.61 6.88
N ASP A 217 -7.59 23.29 5.61
CA ASP A 217 -8.48 22.48 4.77
C ASP A 217 -7.97 21.03 4.72
N TYR A 218 -8.66 20.16 5.46
CA TYR A 218 -8.32 18.73 5.52
C TYR A 218 -8.96 17.98 4.35
N VAL A 219 -8.14 17.44 3.46
CA VAL A 219 -8.57 16.64 2.32
C VAL A 219 -8.45 15.17 2.66
N ILE A 220 -9.58 14.48 2.81
CA ILE A 220 -9.63 13.07 3.22
C ILE A 220 -9.97 12.21 2.01
N VAL A 221 -8.99 11.47 1.51
CA VAL A 221 -9.12 10.61 0.32
C VAL A 221 -9.08 9.15 0.75
N GLY A 222 -10.16 8.44 0.44
CA GLY A 222 -10.37 7.04 0.74
C GLY A 222 -11.76 6.79 1.32
N ARG A 223 -12.07 5.50 1.53
CA ARG A 223 -13.36 5.07 2.07
C ARG A 223 -13.20 3.91 3.03
N ARG A 224 -14.23 3.65 3.82
CA ARG A 224 -14.35 2.41 4.60
C ARG A 224 -14.85 1.27 3.72
N TYR A 225 -14.13 0.15 3.71
CA TYR A 225 -14.58 -1.09 3.05
C TYR A 225 -15.25 -2.08 4.02
N SER A 226 -14.83 -2.09 5.29
CA SER A 226 -15.39 -2.98 6.32
C SER A 226 -16.81 -2.58 6.70
N GLN A 227 -17.75 -3.52 6.65
CA GLN A 227 -19.14 -3.35 7.11
C GLN A 227 -19.36 -3.80 8.56
N LYS A 228 -18.29 -4.12 9.29
CA LYS A 228 -18.40 -4.50 10.69
C LYS A 228 -18.88 -3.29 11.53
N PRO A 229 -19.76 -3.50 12.55
CA PRO A 229 -20.32 -2.42 13.35
C PRO A 229 -19.26 -1.47 13.94
N GLU A 230 -18.13 -1.99 14.40
CA GLU A 230 -17.03 -1.21 14.96
C GLU A 230 -16.36 -0.30 13.92
N SER A 231 -16.32 -0.71 12.65
CA SER A 231 -15.76 0.11 11.57
C SER A 231 -16.69 1.26 11.20
N ILE A 232 -18.01 1.01 11.19
CA ILE A 232 -19.03 2.03 10.96
C ILE A 232 -19.01 3.07 12.09
N ALA A 233 -18.98 2.60 13.34
CA ALA A 233 -18.91 3.47 14.51
C ALA A 233 -17.62 4.31 14.52
N PHE A 234 -16.49 3.72 14.13
CA PHE A 234 -15.22 4.42 13.99
C PHE A 234 -15.32 5.57 12.99
N GLU A 235 -15.74 5.31 11.75
CA GLU A 235 -15.89 6.33 10.71
C GLU A 235 -16.81 7.48 11.16
N LYS A 236 -17.96 7.15 11.76
CA LYS A 236 -18.89 8.15 12.30
C LYS A 236 -18.20 9.04 13.35
N SER A 237 -17.51 8.43 14.31
CA SER A 237 -16.84 9.16 15.40
C SER A 237 -15.70 10.07 14.92
N VAL A 238 -15.05 9.71 13.81
CA VAL A 238 -13.99 10.52 13.19
C VAL A 238 -14.56 11.82 12.65
N PHE A 239 -15.62 11.74 11.85
CA PHE A 239 -16.22 12.92 11.23
C PHE A 239 -16.99 13.80 12.24
N GLU A 240 -17.54 13.20 13.30
CA GLU A 240 -18.09 13.96 14.43
C GLU A 240 -17.01 14.79 15.14
N ARG A 241 -15.81 14.22 15.37
CA ARG A 241 -14.66 14.96 15.95
C ARG A 241 -14.16 16.07 15.04
N PHE A 242 -14.01 15.80 13.75
CA PHE A 242 -13.67 16.85 12.78
C PHE A 242 -14.69 18.00 12.76
N SER A 243 -15.98 17.70 12.95
CA SER A 243 -17.02 18.72 13.05
C SER A 243 -16.90 19.57 14.33
N GLN A 244 -16.30 19.03 15.40
CA GLN A 244 -16.01 19.78 16.64
C GLN A 244 -14.77 20.65 16.51
N ALA A 245 -13.80 20.25 15.69
CA ALA A 245 -12.61 21.04 15.32
C ALA A 245 -12.92 22.22 14.37
N ALA A 246 -14.17 22.36 13.92
CA ALA A 246 -14.59 23.27 12.85
C ALA A 246 -14.49 24.80 13.10
N PRO A 247 -14.12 25.36 14.27
CA PRO A 247 -13.85 26.79 14.35
C PRO A 247 -12.61 27.26 13.55
N THR A 248 -11.71 26.35 13.15
CA THR A 248 -10.43 26.66 12.51
C THR A 248 -10.19 25.87 11.21
N GLY A 249 -11.22 25.54 10.43
CA GLY A 249 -10.99 24.78 9.18
C GLY A 249 -12.22 24.17 8.53
N GLN A 250 -12.02 23.48 7.41
CA GLN A 250 -13.04 22.63 6.78
C GLN A 250 -12.47 21.24 6.51
N VAL A 251 -13.34 20.24 6.50
CA VAL A 251 -13.00 18.87 6.15
C VAL A 251 -13.71 18.50 4.87
N HIS A 252 -12.95 17.94 3.93
CA HIS A 252 -13.37 17.57 2.59
C HIS A 252 -13.21 16.06 2.39
N PRO A 253 -14.23 15.25 2.76
CA PRO A 253 -14.21 13.81 2.50
C PRO A 253 -14.49 13.56 1.02
N LEU A 254 -13.49 13.12 0.26
CA LEU A 254 -13.59 12.94 -1.20
C LEU A 254 -13.96 11.51 -1.60
N GLY A 255 -14.01 10.58 -0.64
CA GLY A 255 -14.18 9.16 -0.93
C GLY A 255 -12.98 8.61 -1.71
N TYR A 256 -13.21 7.54 -2.49
CA TYR A 256 -12.17 6.95 -3.33
C TYR A 256 -11.84 7.86 -4.52
N ARG A 257 -10.55 8.02 -4.83
CA ARG A 257 -10.02 8.76 -5.99
C ARG A 257 -8.91 7.96 -6.65
N ASP A 258 -8.88 7.99 -7.98
CA ASP A 258 -7.86 7.34 -8.81
C ASP A 258 -6.78 8.33 -9.32
N ASP A 259 -6.99 9.63 -9.12
CA ASP A 259 -6.09 10.71 -9.53
C ASP A 259 -5.16 11.19 -8.40
N VAL A 260 -4.78 10.28 -7.49
CA VAL A 260 -3.86 10.54 -6.37
C VAL A 260 -2.58 11.29 -6.78
N PRO A 261 -1.90 10.96 -7.90
CA PRO A 261 -0.73 11.73 -8.33
C PRO A 261 -1.02 13.23 -8.57
N ALA A 262 -2.18 13.57 -9.12
CA ALA A 262 -2.59 14.96 -9.36
C ALA A 262 -3.05 15.65 -8.08
N LEU A 263 -3.69 14.93 -7.16
CA LEU A 263 -4.08 15.42 -5.85
C LEU A 263 -2.86 15.78 -4.99
N LEU A 264 -1.86 14.89 -4.95
CA LEU A 264 -0.62 15.12 -4.18
C LEU A 264 0.18 16.33 -4.67
N ALA A 265 -0.02 16.76 -5.92
CA ALA A 265 0.62 17.95 -6.48
C ALA A 265 -0.04 19.28 -6.06
N GLU A 266 -1.25 19.26 -5.48
CA GLU A 266 -2.01 20.45 -5.09
C GLU A 266 -2.04 20.70 -3.58
N VAL A 267 -1.63 19.70 -2.79
CA VAL A 267 -1.70 19.76 -1.32
C VAL A 267 -0.36 20.25 -0.77
N ASP A 268 -0.38 20.84 0.42
CA ASP A 268 0.81 21.42 1.05
C ASP A 268 1.55 20.42 1.95
N VAL A 269 0.79 19.53 2.61
CA VAL A 269 1.30 18.52 3.54
C VAL A 269 0.53 17.21 3.39
N LEU A 270 1.23 16.07 3.39
CA LEU A 270 0.61 14.76 3.64
C LEU A 270 0.72 14.43 5.13
N VAL A 271 -0.40 14.06 5.76
CA VAL A 271 -0.44 13.48 7.11
C VAL A 271 -0.78 12.00 7.06
N HIS A 272 0.07 11.18 7.68
CA HIS A 272 -0.11 9.74 7.81
C HIS A 272 -0.09 9.30 9.29
N PRO A 273 -1.24 9.34 10.00
CA PRO A 273 -1.29 9.18 11.45
C PRO A 273 -1.39 7.71 11.90
N ALA A 274 -0.99 6.74 11.07
CA ALA A 274 -1.31 5.33 11.27
C ALA A 274 -0.84 4.76 12.63
N ARG A 275 -1.61 3.83 13.20
CA ARG A 275 -1.21 3.06 14.40
C ARG A 275 -0.23 1.95 14.09
N GLN A 276 -0.28 1.47 12.86
CA GLN A 276 0.57 0.41 12.35
C GLN A 276 0.63 0.58 10.84
N GLU A 277 1.82 0.55 10.26
CA GLU A 277 2.00 0.64 8.81
C GLU A 277 3.08 -0.35 8.37
N PRO A 278 2.75 -1.37 7.56
CA PRO A 278 3.74 -2.32 7.04
C PRO A 278 4.86 -1.62 6.27
N LEU A 279 4.51 -0.70 5.38
CA LEU A 279 5.47 0.12 4.64
C LEU A 279 4.92 1.51 4.35
N GLY A 280 3.68 1.62 3.87
CA GLY A 280 3.05 2.91 3.54
C GLY A 280 3.30 3.34 2.11
N ARG A 281 2.60 2.72 1.15
CA ARG A 281 2.71 3.09 -0.27
C ARG A 281 2.45 4.59 -0.50
N VAL A 282 1.45 5.17 0.18
CA VAL A 282 1.16 6.61 0.12
C VAL A 282 2.35 7.49 0.53
N LEU A 283 3.23 7.02 1.42
CA LEU A 283 4.43 7.75 1.82
C LEU A 283 5.45 7.79 0.67
N LEU A 284 5.60 6.69 -0.07
CA LEU A 284 6.41 6.68 -1.31
C LEU A 284 5.83 7.62 -2.36
N GLU A 285 4.50 7.64 -2.49
CA GLU A 285 3.77 8.49 -3.45
C GLU A 285 3.95 9.98 -3.11
N ALA A 286 3.76 10.38 -1.85
CA ALA A 286 3.98 11.76 -1.43
C ALA A 286 5.45 12.18 -1.52
N ALA A 287 6.39 11.30 -1.16
CA ALA A 287 7.81 11.56 -1.33
C ALA A 287 8.17 11.72 -2.82
N ALA A 288 7.58 10.90 -3.69
CA ALA A 288 7.76 11.02 -5.15
C ALA A 288 7.17 12.32 -5.74
N SER A 289 6.16 12.89 -5.08
CA SER A 289 5.64 14.23 -5.39
C SER A 289 6.48 15.37 -4.81
N GLY A 290 7.50 15.07 -3.98
CA GLY A 290 8.30 16.10 -3.30
C GLY A 290 7.53 16.86 -2.23
N LEU A 291 6.52 16.23 -1.62
CA LEU A 291 5.64 16.82 -0.63
C LEU A 291 6.24 16.74 0.78
N ALA A 292 5.94 17.72 1.63
CA ALA A 292 6.25 17.62 3.05
C ALA A 292 5.36 16.57 3.72
N ILE A 293 5.96 15.69 4.52
CA ILE A 293 5.25 14.56 5.15
C ILE A 293 5.36 14.68 6.67
N LEU A 294 4.21 14.56 7.33
CA LEU A 294 4.09 14.32 8.75
C LEU A 294 3.51 12.91 8.94
N ALA A 295 4.25 12.02 9.59
CA ALA A 295 3.82 10.63 9.75
C ALA A 295 4.12 10.12 11.17
N THR A 296 3.39 9.09 11.57
CA THR A 296 3.71 8.35 12.79
C THR A 296 4.86 7.38 12.57
N ASP A 297 5.81 7.32 13.51
CA ASP A 297 6.94 6.38 13.46
C ASP A 297 6.51 4.98 13.91
N VAL A 298 5.86 4.25 12.99
CA VAL A 298 5.35 2.90 13.23
C VAL A 298 5.69 1.98 12.06
N GLY A 299 5.98 0.72 12.38
CA GLY A 299 6.28 -0.30 11.38
C GLY A 299 7.36 0.14 10.39
N GLY A 300 7.05 0.12 9.10
CA GLY A 300 8.00 0.45 8.03
C GLY A 300 8.12 1.94 7.69
N THR A 301 7.45 2.85 8.41
CA THR A 301 7.50 4.30 8.10
C THR A 301 8.94 4.83 8.10
N GLY A 302 9.72 4.53 9.15
CA GLY A 302 11.12 4.95 9.28
C GLY A 302 12.07 4.32 8.26
N GLU A 303 11.62 3.29 7.53
CA GLU A 303 12.41 2.70 6.44
C GLU A 303 12.32 3.59 5.18
N ILE A 304 11.22 4.33 5.00
CA ILE A 304 11.04 5.29 3.90
C ILE A 304 11.53 6.68 4.28
N LEU A 305 11.20 7.15 5.48
CA LEU A 305 11.34 8.54 5.89
C LEU A 305 12.35 8.67 7.04
N ALA A 306 13.12 9.75 7.05
CA ALA A 306 14.04 10.08 8.12
C ALA A 306 13.59 11.37 8.81
N ASP A 307 13.37 11.30 10.12
CA ASP A 307 12.92 12.44 10.93
C ASP A 307 13.88 13.64 10.83
N GLY A 308 13.31 14.85 10.74
CA GLY A 308 14.02 16.13 10.56
C GLY A 308 14.73 16.32 9.20
N ARG A 309 14.85 15.25 8.40
CA ARG A 309 15.54 15.26 7.11
C ARG A 309 14.59 15.15 5.92
N SER A 310 13.72 14.15 5.89
CA SER A 310 12.75 13.91 4.81
C SER A 310 11.29 13.84 5.26
N ALA A 311 11.03 13.91 6.57
CA ALA A 311 9.71 14.06 7.15
C ALA A 311 9.81 14.66 8.56
N ILE A 312 8.67 14.97 9.17
CA ILE A 312 8.52 15.00 10.63
C ILE A 312 7.90 13.67 11.04
N LEU A 313 8.57 12.94 11.93
CA LEU A 313 8.03 11.70 12.49
C LEU A 313 7.63 11.90 13.95
N VAL A 314 6.41 11.48 14.29
CA VAL A 314 5.86 11.61 15.65
C VAL A 314 5.46 10.25 16.22
N PRO A 315 5.34 10.11 17.55
CA PRO A 315 4.80 8.88 18.14
C PRO A 315 3.39 8.54 17.63
N GLY A 316 3.11 7.25 17.45
CA GLY A 316 1.76 6.78 17.14
C GLY A 316 0.77 7.02 18.29
N ASN A 317 -0.49 7.32 17.96
CA ASN A 317 -1.54 7.66 18.94
C ASN A 317 -1.28 8.93 19.78
N ASP A 318 -0.49 9.87 19.27
CA ASP A 318 -0.22 11.14 19.95
C ASP A 318 -0.81 12.32 19.15
N PRO A 319 -2.06 12.73 19.42
CA PRO A 319 -2.69 13.85 18.73
C PRO A 319 -2.01 15.19 19.04
N THR A 320 -1.36 15.33 20.21
CA THR A 320 -0.66 16.57 20.58
C THR A 320 0.61 16.73 19.77
N ALA A 321 1.42 15.67 19.66
CA ALA A 321 2.60 15.68 18.80
C ALA A 321 2.23 15.87 17.32
N LEU A 322 1.13 15.26 16.87
CA LEU A 322 0.64 15.42 15.51
C LEU A 322 0.20 16.87 15.22
N ALA A 323 -0.51 17.51 16.16
CA ALA A 323 -0.89 18.92 16.05
C ALA A 323 0.34 19.85 16.02
N ALA A 324 1.32 19.63 16.89
CA ALA A 324 2.55 20.41 16.92
C ALA A 324 3.38 20.27 15.63
N GLY A 325 3.41 19.05 15.05
CA GLY A 325 4.04 18.79 13.76
C GLY A 325 3.32 19.52 12.61
N LEU A 326 1.98 19.58 12.65
CA LEU A 326 1.19 20.36 11.70
C LEU A 326 1.48 21.85 11.81
N ASP A 327 1.42 22.42 13.02
CA ASP A 327 1.71 23.84 13.27
C ASP A 327 3.11 24.20 12.73
N THR A 328 4.11 23.37 13.03
CA THR A 328 5.49 23.54 12.54
C THR A 328 5.56 23.58 11.01
N LEU A 329 4.89 22.64 10.33
CA LEU A 329 4.91 22.59 8.87
C LEU A 329 4.14 23.76 8.25
N ILE A 330 3.05 24.22 8.86
CA ILE A 330 2.24 25.34 8.37
C ILE A 330 3.04 26.64 8.44
N ASP A 331 3.70 26.88 9.58
CA ASP A 331 4.46 28.10 9.85
C ASP A 331 5.76 28.23 9.03
N ASP A 332 6.34 27.11 8.56
CA ASP A 332 7.64 27.11 7.88
C ASP A 332 7.58 26.49 6.47
N ALA A 333 7.18 27.31 5.49
CA ALA A 333 7.18 26.93 4.08
C ALA A 333 8.58 26.52 3.54
N PRO A 334 9.70 27.21 3.89
CA PRO A 334 11.04 26.73 3.57
C PRO A 334 11.36 25.32 4.10
N LEU A 335 10.93 25.00 5.33
CA LEU A 335 11.07 23.66 5.91
C LEU A 335 10.30 22.64 5.08
N ARG A 336 9.03 22.93 4.71
CA ARG A 336 8.24 22.03 3.85
C ARG A 336 8.99 21.69 2.55
N ALA A 337 9.49 22.71 1.86
CA ALA A 337 10.23 22.53 0.61
C ALA A 337 11.51 21.71 0.81
N ARG A 338 12.24 21.94 1.91
CA ARG A 338 13.46 21.18 2.26
C ARG A 338 13.16 19.71 2.51
N LEU A 339 12.16 19.40 3.34
CA LEU A 339 11.77 18.02 3.65
C LEU A 339 11.30 17.27 2.40
N GLY A 340 10.42 17.89 1.61
CA GLY A 340 9.92 17.29 0.38
C GLY A 340 11.01 17.02 -0.66
N THR A 341 11.96 17.94 -0.83
CA THR A 341 13.12 17.75 -1.72
C THR A 341 13.99 16.57 -1.28
N ALA A 342 14.24 16.45 0.02
CA ALA A 342 15.01 15.34 0.57
C ALA A 342 14.26 14.00 0.43
N ALA A 343 12.95 13.97 0.69
CA ALA A 343 12.11 12.79 0.51
C ALA A 343 12.14 12.30 -0.94
N LEU A 344 12.01 13.20 -1.91
CA LEU A 344 12.09 12.88 -3.33
C LEU A 344 13.46 12.28 -3.71
N ALA A 345 14.55 12.86 -3.23
CA ALA A 345 15.90 12.34 -3.49
C ALA A 345 16.09 10.92 -2.91
N ASP A 346 15.58 10.69 -1.70
CA ASP A 346 15.63 9.38 -1.05
C ASP A 346 14.87 8.33 -1.84
N VAL A 347 13.63 8.62 -2.25
CA VAL A 347 12.81 7.60 -2.92
C VAL A 347 13.26 7.29 -4.34
N ARG A 348 13.81 8.28 -5.05
CA ARG A 348 14.43 8.06 -6.37
C ARG A 348 15.60 7.10 -6.33
N SER A 349 16.40 7.14 -5.25
CA SER A 349 17.59 6.32 -5.11
C SER A 349 17.28 4.94 -4.52
N ARG A 350 16.41 4.86 -3.52
CA ARG A 350 16.20 3.63 -2.72
C ARG A 350 15.00 2.78 -3.15
N PHE A 351 13.97 3.38 -3.75
CA PHE A 351 12.73 2.68 -4.11
C PHE A 351 12.37 2.72 -5.60
N PRO A 352 13.33 2.63 -6.55
CA PRO A 352 12.97 2.66 -7.97
C PRO A 352 12.16 1.43 -8.36
N ILE A 353 11.08 1.64 -9.14
CA ILE A 353 10.20 0.57 -9.62
C ILE A 353 10.94 -0.58 -10.32
N ALA A 354 12.01 -0.27 -11.06
CA ALA A 354 12.82 -1.26 -11.77
C ALA A 354 13.59 -2.19 -10.81
N ALA A 355 14.08 -1.69 -9.67
CA ALA A 355 14.78 -2.51 -8.69
C ALA A 355 13.81 -3.45 -7.95
N ALA A 356 12.63 -2.94 -7.57
CA ALA A 356 11.59 -3.77 -6.98
C ALA A 356 11.13 -4.90 -7.93
N ALA A 357 10.98 -4.60 -9.22
CA ALA A 357 10.65 -5.61 -10.23
C ALA A 357 11.77 -6.66 -10.39
N GLU A 358 13.04 -6.25 -10.39
CA GLU A 358 14.16 -7.19 -10.47
C GLU A 358 14.21 -8.11 -9.24
N GLN A 359 14.01 -7.57 -8.04
CA GLN A 359 14.01 -8.37 -6.81
C GLN A 359 12.84 -9.37 -6.78
N LEU A 360 11.65 -8.95 -7.20
CA LEU A 360 10.48 -9.84 -7.29
C LEU A 360 10.71 -10.97 -8.30
N VAL A 361 11.19 -10.63 -9.49
CA VAL A 361 11.50 -11.63 -10.53
C VAL A 361 12.64 -12.55 -10.09
N GLY A 362 13.67 -12.03 -9.42
CA GLY A 362 14.74 -12.82 -8.82
C GLY A 362 14.20 -13.86 -7.84
N ALA A 363 13.29 -13.47 -6.96
CA ALA A 363 12.63 -14.40 -6.04
C ALA A 363 11.83 -15.51 -6.76
N TRP A 364 11.18 -15.20 -7.88
CA TRP A 364 10.52 -16.21 -8.69
C TRP A 364 11.50 -17.18 -9.35
N ARG A 365 12.66 -16.68 -9.83
CA ARG A 365 13.73 -17.54 -10.38
C ARG A 365 14.29 -18.47 -9.31
N ASP A 366 14.58 -17.95 -8.11
CA ASP A 366 15.07 -18.75 -6.98
C ASP A 366 14.07 -19.85 -6.61
N ALA A 367 12.79 -19.49 -6.50
CA ALA A 367 11.74 -20.45 -6.20
C ALA A 367 11.59 -21.54 -7.27
N LEU A 368 11.86 -21.25 -8.55
CA LEU A 368 11.87 -22.26 -9.60
C LEU A 368 13.14 -23.13 -9.58
N ALA A 369 14.28 -22.61 -9.11
CA ALA A 369 15.54 -23.34 -9.04
C ALA A 369 15.53 -24.44 -7.96
N GLU A 370 14.84 -24.24 -6.84
CA GLU A 370 14.61 -25.28 -5.82
C GLU A 370 13.78 -26.49 -6.33
N SER A 371 13.20 -26.39 -7.54
CA SER A 371 12.36 -27.42 -8.16
C SER A 371 13.12 -28.41 -9.05
N ALA A 372 14.38 -28.10 -9.38
CA ALA A 372 15.24 -28.90 -10.24
C ALA A 372 16.25 -29.68 -9.38
#